data_AF-A0A939L718-F1
#
_entry.id   AF-A0A939L718-F1
#
_cell.length_a   1.000
_cell.length_b   1.000
_cell.length_c   1.000
_cell.angle_alpha   90.00
_cell.angle_beta   90.00
_cell.angle_gamma   90.00
#
_symmetry.space_group_name_H-M   'P 1'
#
loop_
_entity.id
_entity.type
_entity.pdbx_description
1 polymer ?
#
loop_
_entity_poly.entity_id
_entity_poly.type
_entity_poly.pdbx_seq_one_letter_code
_entity_poly.pdbx_strand_id
1 'polypeptide(L)'
;MTVRMRPASSWRIPGKADSRAACLGKGSRGGRPPGFDEEWYEKRDCVERAVNERKNSRAVAARYDRGGYAVVGTVTAAALVVRARS
;
A
#
# COMPACT_ATOMS: atom_id res chain seq x y z
N MET A 1 -18.71 -26.63 6.95
CA MET A 1 -17.37 -26.37 7.49
C MET A 1 -17.01 -24.91 7.24
N THR A 2 -17.26 -24.03 8.20
CA THR A 2 -16.93 -22.61 8.12
C THR A 2 -15.48 -22.41 8.53
N VAL A 3 -14.60 -22.11 7.58
CA VAL A 3 -13.22 -21.75 7.88
C VAL A 3 -13.24 -20.36 8.52
N ARG A 4 -13.21 -20.33 9.85
CA ARG A 4 -12.99 -19.12 10.64
C ARG A 4 -11.54 -18.70 10.40
N MET A 5 -11.33 -17.77 9.47
CA MET A 5 -10.03 -17.17 9.25
C MET A 5 -9.55 -16.55 10.58
N ARG A 6 -8.35 -16.96 11.01
CA ARG A 6 -7.67 -16.39 12.18
C ARG A 6 -7.38 -14.91 11.91
N PRO A 7 -7.42 -14.03 12.94
CA PRO A 7 -7.15 -12.62 12.71
C PRO A 7 -5.67 -12.43 12.36
N ALA A 8 -5.41 -12.07 11.10
CA ALA A 8 -4.12 -11.54 10.69
C ALA A 8 -3.84 -10.23 11.45
N SER A 9 -2.57 -10.02 11.79
CA SER A 9 -1.96 -8.84 12.39
C SER A 9 -2.81 -7.56 12.29
N SER A 10 -3.09 -6.94 13.44
CA SER A 10 -4.02 -5.82 13.71
C SER A 10 -3.86 -4.53 12.89
N TRP A 11 -2.92 -4.48 11.94
CA TRP A 11 -2.65 -3.33 11.07
C TRP A 11 -3.07 -3.54 9.60
N ARG A 12 -3.57 -4.72 9.21
CA ARG A 12 -4.06 -4.94 7.84
C ARG A 12 -5.45 -4.34 7.66
N ILE A 13 -5.56 -3.33 6.80
CA ILE A 13 -6.85 -2.78 6.36
C ILE A 13 -7.56 -3.88 5.57
N PRO A 14 -8.71 -4.40 6.05
CA PRO A 14 -9.45 -5.42 5.32
C PRO A 14 -9.89 -4.83 3.97
N GLY A 15 -9.88 -5.67 2.92
CA GLY A 15 -10.35 -5.27 1.60
C GLY A 15 -11.73 -4.59 1.68
N LYS A 16 -11.93 -3.54 0.88
CA LYS A 16 -13.12 -2.68 0.93
C LYS A 16 -14.41 -3.49 0.98
N ALA A 17 -15.24 -3.22 1.99
CA ALA A 17 -16.52 -3.90 2.18
C ALA A 17 -17.43 -3.78 0.94
N ASP A 18 -17.41 -2.61 0.29
CA ASP A 18 -18.18 -2.34 -0.94
C ASP A 18 -17.76 -3.23 -2.10
N SER A 19 -16.46 -3.54 -2.20
CA SER A 19 -15.93 -4.44 -3.23
C SER A 19 -16.43 -5.87 -2.99
N ARG A 20 -16.52 -6.30 -1.73
CA ARG A 20 -17.08 -7.62 -1.37
C ARG A 20 -18.58 -7.67 -1.65
N ALA A 21 -19.32 -6.63 -1.28
CA ALA A 21 -20.75 -6.52 -1.54
C ALA A 21 -21.06 -6.49 -3.05
N ALA A 22 -20.25 -5.77 -3.84
CA ALA A 22 -20.37 -5.73 -5.29
C ALA A 22 -20.04 -7.09 -5.95
N CYS A 23 -19.10 -7.87 -5.40
CA CYS A 23 -18.86 -9.24 -5.84
C CYS A 23 -20.06 -10.16 -5.53
N LEU A 24 -20.63 -10.07 -4.32
CA LEU A 24 -21.80 -10.85 -3.93
C LEU A 24 -23.03 -10.52 -4.78
N GLY A 25 -23.23 -9.23 -5.10
CA GLY A 25 -24.34 -8.77 -5.94
C GLY A 25 -24.26 -9.21 -7.40
N LYS A 26 -23.07 -9.55 -7.92
CA LYS A 26 -22.90 -10.03 -9.30
C LYS A 26 -23.23 -11.52 -9.48
N GLY A 27 -23.41 -12.29 -8.40
CA GLY A 27 -23.73 -13.72 -8.47
C GLY A 27 -22.70 -14.53 -9.29
N SER A 28 -23.13 -15.61 -9.94
CA SER A 28 -22.28 -16.46 -10.78
C SER A 28 -21.63 -15.74 -11.98
N ARG A 29 -22.18 -14.59 -12.39
CA ARG A 29 -21.61 -13.70 -13.43
C ARG A 29 -20.46 -12.83 -12.90
N GLY A 30 -20.27 -12.78 -11.59
CA GLY A 30 -19.23 -12.00 -10.92
C GLY A 30 -17.81 -12.55 -11.08
N GLY A 31 -17.68 -13.77 -11.62
CA GLY A 31 -16.40 -14.46 -11.72
C GLY A 31 -15.80 -14.82 -10.36
N ARG A 32 -14.75 -15.64 -10.38
CA ARG A 32 -13.98 -15.91 -9.16
C ARG A 32 -13.21 -14.63 -8.80
N PRO A 33 -13.30 -14.13 -7.55
CA PRO A 33 -12.48 -13.00 -7.14
C PRO A 33 -11.01 -13.34 -7.39
N PRO A 34 -10.18 -12.38 -7.86
CA PRO A 34 -8.75 -12.60 -8.02
C PRO A 34 -8.21 -13.16 -6.71
N GLY A 35 -7.37 -14.20 -6.80
CA GLY A 35 -6.80 -14.85 -5.62
C GLY A 35 -6.08 -13.81 -4.78
N PHE A 36 -6.72 -13.36 -3.69
CA PHE A 36 -6.07 -12.52 -2.71
C PHE A 36 -5.20 -13.44 -1.88
N ASP A 37 -3.93 -13.51 -2.28
CA ASP A 37 -2.93 -14.22 -1.51
C ASP A 37 -2.46 -13.33 -0.37
N GLU A 38 -2.91 -13.67 0.84
CA GLU A 38 -2.66 -12.91 2.05
C GLU A 38 -1.18 -12.94 2.47
N GLU A 39 -0.44 -13.99 2.11
CA GLU A 39 0.98 -14.15 2.43
C GLU A 39 1.82 -13.24 1.52
N TRP A 40 1.49 -13.19 0.23
CA TRP A 40 2.13 -12.27 -0.71
C TRP A 40 1.78 -10.81 -0.41
N TYR A 41 0.56 -10.54 0.06
CA TYR A 41 0.11 -9.18 0.36
C TYR A 41 0.62 -8.64 1.71
N GLU A 42 1.12 -9.50 2.59
CA GLU A 42 1.66 -9.11 3.89
C GLU A 42 2.84 -8.13 3.77
N LYS A 43 3.73 -8.37 2.80
CA LYS A 43 4.92 -7.54 2.58
C LYS A 43 4.60 -6.16 1.99
N ARG A 44 3.35 -5.92 1.58
CA ARG A 44 2.92 -4.65 0.99
C ARG A 44 2.96 -3.51 2.02
N ASP A 45 2.64 -3.76 3.28
CA ASP A 45 2.61 -2.69 4.30
C ASP A 45 3.99 -2.01 4.45
N CYS A 46 5.07 -2.79 4.46
CA CYS A 46 6.43 -2.26 4.52
C CYS A 46 6.74 -1.33 3.33
N VAL A 47 6.32 -1.71 2.12
CA VAL A 47 6.53 -0.90 0.91
C VAL A 47 5.68 0.37 0.96
N GLU A 48 4.40 0.26 1.31
CA GLU A 48 3.48 1.39 1.39
C GLU A 48 3.92 2.39 2.45
N ARG A 49 4.35 1.91 3.63
CA ARG A 49 4.90 2.75 4.69
C ARG A 49 6.14 3.50 4.20
N ALA A 50 7.08 2.81 3.56
CA ALA A 50 8.30 3.45 3.05
C ALA A 50 8.01 4.47 1.94
N VAL A 51 7.03 4.23 1.08
CA VAL A 51 6.61 5.19 0.04
C VAL A 51 5.89 6.38 0.68
N ASN A 52 4.99 6.13 1.63
CA ASN A 52 4.26 7.18 2.35
C ASN A 52 5.21 8.09 3.13
N GLU A 53 6.25 7.53 3.76
CA GLU A 53 7.26 8.31 4.48
C GLU A 53 8.03 9.26 3.55
N ARG A 54 8.41 8.80 2.37
CA ARG A 54 9.06 9.65 1.35
C ARG A 54 8.12 10.75 0.87
N LYS A 55 6.84 10.43 0.61
CA LYS A 55 5.82 11.40 0.18
C LYS A 55 5.57 12.48 1.25
N ASN A 56 5.56 12.09 2.52
CA ASN A 56 5.35 13.01 3.64
C ASN A 56 6.63 13.73 4.09
N SER A 57 7.78 13.43 3.48
CA SER A 57 9.02 14.12 3.80
C SER A 57 8.94 15.60 3.39
N ARG A 58 9.30 16.49 4.32
CA ARG A 58 9.27 17.94 4.05
C ARG A 58 10.16 18.34 2.87
N ALA A 59 11.29 17.65 2.68
CA ALA A 59 12.18 17.88 1.54
C ALA A 59 11.50 17.64 0.19
N VAL A 60 10.60 16.64 0.11
CA VAL A 60 9.84 16.33 -1.10
C VAL A 60 8.59 17.23 -1.22
N ALA A 61 7.98 17.63 -0.10
CA ALA A 61 6.77 18.47 -0.13
C ALA A 61 7.07 19.96 -0.39
N ALA A 62 8.20 20.49 0.11
CA ALA A 62 8.56 21.90 0.02
C ALA A 62 9.38 22.27 -1.22
N ARG A 63 9.61 21.32 -2.14
CA ARG A 63 10.37 21.59 -3.36
C ARG A 63 9.51 22.31 -4.39
N TYR A 64 10.00 23.46 -4.85
CA TYR A 64 9.39 24.25 -5.93
C TYR A 64 10.20 24.20 -7.23
N ASP A 65 11.19 23.32 -7.30
CA ASP A 65 12.00 23.14 -8.50
C ASP A 65 11.16 22.53 -9.65
N ARG A 66 11.33 23.06 -10.86
CA ARG A 66 10.62 22.61 -12.07
C ARG A 66 11.39 21.54 -12.86
N GLY A 67 12.66 21.34 -12.57
CA GLY A 67 13.53 20.37 -13.22
C GLY A 67 13.28 18.95 -12.70
N GLY A 68 13.00 18.02 -13.62
CA GLY A 68 12.82 16.60 -13.28
C GLY A 68 14.00 15.99 -12.54
N TYR A 69 15.22 16.47 -12.78
CA TYR A 69 16.42 15.98 -12.08
C TYR A 69 16.43 16.34 -10.59
N ALA A 70 15.99 17.55 -10.21
CA ALA A 70 15.90 17.94 -8.80
C ALA A 70 14.81 17.16 -8.07
N VAL A 71 13.71 16.83 -8.77
CA VAL A 71 12.67 15.94 -8.24
C VAL A 71 13.25 14.57 -7.89
N VAL A 72 13.98 13.95 -8.82
CA VAL A 72 14.59 12.64 -8.59
C VAL A 72 15.65 12.72 -7.48
N GLY A 73 16.51 13.75 -7.50
CA GLY A 73 17.54 13.96 -6.48
C GLY A 73 16.97 14.12 -5.07
N THR A 74 15.91 14.93 -4.90
CA THR A 74 15.25 15.13 -3.60
C THR A 74 14.55 13.87 -3.09
N VAL A 75 13.90 13.10 -3.97
CA VAL A 75 13.28 11.82 -3.60
C VAL A 75 14.34 10.79 -3.22
N THR A 76 15.46 10.72 -3.93
CA THR A 76 16.59 9.84 -3.60
C THR A 76 17.22 10.21 -2.26
N ALA A 77 17.47 11.50 -2.02
CA ALA A 77 17.98 11.98 -0.74
C ALA A 77 17.01 11.65 0.41
N ALA A 78 15.70 11.88 0.23
CA ALA A 78 14.68 11.49 1.20
C ALA A 78 14.67 9.98 1.45
N ALA A 79 14.81 9.16 0.41
CA ALA A 79 14.88 7.71 0.54
C ALA A 79 16.08 7.24 1.37
N LEU A 80 17.27 7.83 1.15
CA LEU A 80 18.48 7.53 1.93
C LEU A 80 18.31 7.92 3.39
N VAL A 81 17.72 9.09 3.64
CA VAL A 81 17.47 9.58 4.99
C VAL A 81 16.45 8.71 5.75
N VAL A 82 15.38 8.26 5.09
CA VAL A 82 14.42 7.28 5.66
C VAL A 82 15.14 5.97 5.99
N ARG A 83 15.97 5.47 5.07
CA ARG A 83 16.74 4.23 5.26
C ARG A 83 17.75 4.33 6.42
N ALA A 84 18.33 5.50 6.66
CA ALA A 84 19.28 5.73 7.73
C ALA A 84 18.62 5.88 9.12
N ARG A 85 17.30 6.09 9.18
CA ARG A 85 16.52 6.23 10.42
C ARG A 85 15.77 4.96 10.84
N SER A 86 15.79 3.94 9.99
CA SER A 86 15.15 2.63 10.19
C SER A 86 16.18 1.56 10.48
#